data_AF-E4V1H6-F1
#
_entry.id   AF-E4V1H6-F1
#
_cell.length_a   1.000
_cell.length_b   1.000
_cell.length_c   1.000
_cell.angle_alpha   90.00
_cell.angle_beta   90.00
_cell.angle_gamma   90.00
#
_symmetry.space_group_name_H-M   'P 1'
#
loop_
_entity.id
_entity.type
_entity.pdbx_description
1 polymer ?
#
loop_
_entity_poly.entity_id
_entity_poly.type
_entity_poly.pdbx_seq_one_letter_code
_entity_poly.pdbx_strand_id
1 'polypeptide(L)'
;MAPSEESILTNFLLSLSPLPTVISLEQFTKLFPRRLQSHPQIRTLYRDLQYLRAQDIDLVQENIRKEIKNGEKQKEELKNAQLNSGVTNMTHGDKTEADMDIQLFGHNDGLVTRPEDRHTLNTLLIDMERACSAIESNIQSLDTETSDLASQIATTVGELSDLRYGKLNAIAAGNTLRDDVILGLKNLEDKCSKAMPR
;
A
#
# COMPACT_ATOMS: atom_id res chain seq x y z
N MET A 1 -21.68 7.61 2.51
CA MET A 1 -20.84 7.96 1.34
C MET A 1 -20.60 9.47 1.34
N ALA A 2 -19.36 9.95 1.23
CA ALA A 2 -19.11 11.38 1.02
C ALA A 2 -19.66 11.80 -0.36
N PRO A 3 -20.30 12.97 -0.49
CA PRO A 3 -20.87 13.40 -1.76
C PRO A 3 -19.77 13.59 -2.83
N SER A 4 -20.03 13.14 -4.05
CA SER A 4 -19.11 13.35 -5.18
C SER A 4 -18.99 14.83 -5.52
N GLU A 5 -17.85 15.25 -6.06
CA GLU A 5 -17.62 16.62 -6.52
C GLU A 5 -18.68 17.08 -7.52
N GLU A 6 -19.05 16.20 -8.47
CA GLU A 6 -20.17 16.44 -9.40
C GLU A 6 -21.46 16.78 -8.67
N SER A 7 -21.81 15.99 -7.64
CA SER A 7 -23.03 16.21 -6.85
C SER A 7 -22.94 17.53 -6.08
N ILE A 8 -21.78 17.86 -5.51
CA ILE A 8 -21.56 19.13 -4.79
C ILE A 8 -21.72 20.31 -5.74
N LEU A 9 -20.99 20.32 -6.86
CA LEU A 9 -21.00 21.41 -7.82
C LEU A 9 -22.38 21.59 -8.48
N THR A 10 -23.02 20.50 -8.85
CA THR A 10 -24.36 20.51 -9.45
C THR A 10 -25.39 21.03 -8.45
N ASN A 11 -25.39 20.54 -7.22
CA ASN A 11 -26.35 21.00 -6.21
C ASN A 11 -26.10 22.45 -5.81
N PHE A 12 -24.84 22.88 -5.67
CA PHE A 12 -24.53 24.24 -5.27
C PHE A 12 -24.85 25.27 -6.37
N LEU A 13 -24.53 24.96 -7.63
CA LEU A 13 -24.62 25.93 -8.73
C LEU A 13 -25.96 25.85 -9.49
N LEU A 14 -26.59 24.68 -9.60
CA LEU A 14 -27.74 24.47 -10.50
C LEU A 14 -29.09 24.32 -9.78
N SER A 15 -29.13 23.88 -8.52
CA SER A 15 -30.40 23.58 -7.81
C SER A 15 -31.35 24.79 -7.68
N LEU A 16 -30.80 25.99 -7.55
CA LEU A 16 -31.54 27.26 -7.46
C LEU A 16 -31.42 28.12 -8.73
N SER A 17 -30.92 27.52 -9.82
CA SER A 17 -30.65 28.26 -11.05
C SER A 17 -31.88 28.54 -11.93
N PRO A 18 -32.96 27.74 -11.96
CA PRO A 18 -34.12 28.05 -12.81
C PRO A 18 -34.77 29.40 -12.45
N LEU A 19 -35.09 30.22 -13.46
CA LEU A 19 -35.70 31.53 -13.24
C LEU A 19 -36.98 31.48 -12.40
N PRO A 20 -37.94 30.55 -12.60
CA PRO A 20 -39.17 30.50 -11.81
C PRO A 20 -38.92 30.28 -10.31
N THR A 21 -37.81 29.63 -9.96
CA THR A 21 -37.39 29.40 -8.57
C THR A 21 -36.88 30.69 -7.92
N VAL A 22 -36.27 31.58 -8.71
CA VAL A 22 -35.74 32.87 -8.22
C VAL A 22 -36.79 33.97 -8.25
N ILE A 23 -37.56 34.06 -9.34
CA ILE A 23 -38.64 35.03 -9.50
C ILE A 23 -39.76 34.43 -10.35
N SER A 24 -40.96 34.34 -9.79
CA SER A 24 -42.11 33.87 -10.55
C SER A 24 -42.58 34.93 -11.56
N LEU A 25 -43.34 34.53 -12.58
CA LEU A 25 -43.91 35.47 -13.55
C LEU A 25 -44.74 36.57 -12.85
N GLU A 26 -45.46 36.23 -11.78
CA GLU A 26 -46.26 37.20 -11.01
C GLU A 26 -45.40 38.19 -10.22
N GLN A 27 -44.25 37.76 -9.71
CA GLN A 27 -43.31 38.65 -9.05
C GLN A 27 -42.59 39.53 -10.07
N PHE A 28 -42.25 38.96 -11.23
CA PHE A 28 -41.65 39.70 -12.34
C PHE A 28 -42.58 40.78 -12.89
N THR A 29 -43.88 40.49 -13.06
CA THR A 29 -44.86 41.50 -13.51
C THR A 29 -45.01 42.64 -12.51
N LYS A 30 -44.87 42.38 -11.20
CA LYS A 30 -44.93 43.42 -10.16
C LYS A 30 -43.78 44.43 -10.23
N LEU A 31 -42.66 44.11 -10.88
CA LEU A 31 -41.55 45.03 -11.11
C LEU A 31 -41.89 46.16 -12.09
N PHE A 32 -42.94 45.98 -12.89
CA PHE A 32 -43.37 46.98 -13.87
C PHE A 32 -44.44 47.93 -13.28
N PRO A 33 -44.52 49.18 -13.76
CA PRO A 33 -45.57 50.11 -13.35
C PRO A 33 -46.97 49.54 -13.59
N ARG A 34 -47.93 49.76 -12.68
CA ARG A 34 -49.30 49.18 -12.72
C ARG A 34 -50.01 49.30 -14.07
N ARG A 35 -49.76 50.40 -14.81
CA ARG A 35 -50.35 50.67 -16.14
C ARG A 35 -49.86 49.71 -17.24
N LEU A 36 -48.70 49.09 -17.05
CA LEU A 36 -48.04 48.23 -18.02
C LEU A 36 -48.07 46.74 -17.61
N GLN A 37 -48.52 46.41 -16.39
CA GLN A 37 -48.48 45.02 -15.88
C GLN A 37 -49.34 44.04 -16.69
N SER A 38 -50.38 44.52 -17.36
CA SER A 38 -51.22 43.74 -18.27
C SER A 38 -50.66 43.62 -19.69
N HIS A 39 -49.50 44.23 -19.97
CA HIS A 39 -48.94 44.28 -21.32
C HIS A 39 -48.39 42.89 -21.73
N PRO A 40 -48.76 42.37 -22.91
CA PRO A 40 -48.38 41.02 -23.33
C PRO A 40 -46.86 40.83 -23.48
N GLN A 41 -46.12 41.90 -23.78
CA GLN A 41 -44.66 41.83 -23.91
C GLN A 41 -43.94 41.45 -22.61
N ILE A 42 -44.53 41.66 -21.43
CA ILE A 42 -43.89 41.25 -20.17
C ILE A 42 -43.75 39.73 -20.10
N ARG A 43 -44.73 38.99 -20.64
CA ARG A 43 -44.65 37.53 -20.73
C ARG A 43 -43.59 37.08 -21.74
N THR A 44 -43.45 37.80 -22.86
CA THR A 44 -42.41 37.54 -23.86
C THR A 44 -41.03 37.77 -23.25
N LEU A 45 -40.81 38.91 -22.60
CA LEU A 45 -39.55 39.23 -21.94
C LEU A 45 -39.18 38.21 -20.85
N TYR A 46 -40.16 37.75 -20.07
CA TYR A 46 -39.93 36.71 -19.08
C TYR A 46 -39.50 35.38 -19.73
N ARG A 47 -40.11 34.99 -20.86
CA ARG A 47 -39.69 33.81 -21.63
C ARG A 47 -38.30 33.98 -22.22
N ASP A 48 -37.96 35.15 -22.74
CA ASP A 48 -36.61 35.44 -23.26
C ASP A 48 -35.57 35.34 -22.14
N LEU A 49 -35.89 35.85 -20.94
CA LEU A 49 -35.04 35.73 -19.77
C LEU A 49 -34.89 34.26 -19.31
N GLN A 50 -35.97 33.47 -19.38
CA GLN A 50 -35.90 32.03 -19.12
C GLN A 50 -34.98 31.32 -20.11
N TYR A 51 -35.05 31.69 -21.39
CA TYR A 51 -34.21 31.11 -22.44
C TYR A 51 -32.73 31.45 -22.24
N LEU A 52 -32.39 32.73 -22.03
CA LEU A 52 -31.02 33.15 -21.76
C LEU A 52 -30.44 32.42 -20.54
N ARG A 53 -31.24 32.29 -19.49
CA ARG A 53 -30.81 31.61 -18.27
C ARG A 53 -30.65 30.11 -18.45
N ALA A 54 -31.45 29.47 -19.29
CA ALA A 54 -31.26 28.06 -19.65
C ALA A 54 -29.92 27.87 -20.38
N GLN A 55 -29.56 28.79 -21.28
CA GLN A 55 -28.26 28.76 -21.95
C GLN A 55 -27.08 28.92 -20.97
N ASP A 56 -27.20 29.81 -19.98
CA ASP A 56 -26.18 29.97 -18.93
C ASP A 56 -26.06 28.70 -18.06
N ILE A 57 -27.19 28.06 -17.73
CA ILE A 57 -27.21 26.78 -17.01
C ILE A 57 -26.46 25.71 -17.79
N ASP A 58 -26.72 25.60 -19.10
CA ASP A 58 -26.05 24.62 -19.96
C ASP A 58 -24.53 24.86 -20.00
N LEU A 59 -24.10 26.13 -20.09
CA LEU A 59 -22.69 26.51 -20.05
C LEU A 59 -22.03 26.13 -18.70
N VAL A 60 -22.69 26.43 -17.58
CA VAL A 60 -22.20 26.05 -16.25
C VAL A 60 -22.11 24.54 -16.12
N GLN A 61 -23.08 23.80 -16.65
CA GLN A 61 -23.05 22.34 -16.64
C GLN A 61 -21.89 21.78 -17.47
N GLU A 62 -21.55 22.39 -18.62
CA GLU A 62 -20.34 22.04 -19.37
C GLU A 62 -19.06 22.33 -18.59
N ASN A 63 -19.00 23.48 -17.89
CA ASN A 63 -17.85 23.85 -17.07
C ASN A 63 -17.66 22.91 -15.88
N ILE A 64 -18.75 22.47 -15.22
CA ILE A 64 -18.69 21.47 -14.16
C ILE A 64 -18.05 20.17 -14.68
N ARG A 65 -18.43 19.69 -15.87
CA ARG A 65 -17.80 18.49 -16.47
C ARG A 65 -16.31 18.66 -16.73
N LYS A 66 -15.89 19.84 -17.19
CA LYS A 66 -14.47 20.17 -17.38
C LYS A 66 -13.74 20.21 -16.04
N GLU A 67 -14.36 20.80 -15.02
CA GLU A 67 -13.77 20.92 -13.70
C GLU A 67 -13.58 19.56 -13.04
N ILE A 68 -14.55 18.63 -13.14
CA ILE A 68 -14.41 17.26 -12.63
C ILE A 68 -13.15 16.59 -13.21
N LYS A 69 -12.94 16.70 -14.52
CA LYS A 69 -11.75 16.14 -15.19
C LYS A 69 -10.45 16.82 -14.70
N ASN A 70 -10.50 18.12 -14.45
CA ASN A 70 -9.35 18.85 -13.91
C ASN A 70 -9.09 18.49 -12.45
N GLY A 71 -10.13 18.28 -11.64
CA GLY A 71 -10.05 17.85 -10.24
C GLY A 71 -9.41 16.48 -10.10
N GLU A 72 -9.75 15.53 -10.98
CA GLU A 72 -9.06 14.23 -11.04
C GLU A 72 -7.56 14.39 -11.33
N LYS A 73 -7.20 15.22 -12.30
CA LYS A 73 -5.80 15.51 -12.63
C LYS A 73 -5.08 16.18 -11.46
N GLN A 74 -5.70 17.15 -10.81
CA GLN A 74 -5.14 17.83 -9.64
C GLN A 74 -4.93 16.85 -8.49
N LYS A 75 -5.86 15.92 -8.25
CA LYS A 75 -5.72 14.87 -7.23
C LYS A 75 -4.53 13.95 -7.52
N GLU A 76 -4.33 13.59 -8.79
CA GLU A 76 -3.17 12.81 -9.22
C GLU A 76 -1.86 13.60 -9.07
N GLU A 77 -1.83 14.87 -9.47
CA GLU A 77 -0.69 15.76 -9.28
C GLU A 77 -0.35 15.93 -7.80
N LEU A 78 -1.35 16.07 -6.92
CA LEU A 78 -1.17 16.16 -5.47
C LEU A 78 -0.55 14.87 -4.91
N LYS A 79 -1.05 13.71 -5.34
CA LYS A 79 -0.49 12.40 -4.96
C LYS A 79 0.98 12.29 -5.40
N ASN A 80 1.28 12.70 -6.63
CA ASN A 80 2.65 12.68 -7.18
C ASN A 80 3.56 13.68 -6.46
N ALA A 81 3.06 14.87 -6.12
CA ALA A 81 3.79 15.87 -5.35
C ALA A 81 4.05 15.38 -3.91
N GLN A 82 3.10 14.71 -3.26
CA GLN A 82 3.30 14.09 -1.95
C GLN A 82 4.40 13.03 -1.98
N LEU A 83 4.44 12.19 -3.03
CA LEU A 83 5.49 11.20 -3.23
C LEU A 83 6.86 11.84 -3.49
N ASN A 84 6.92 12.90 -4.30
CA ASN A 84 8.16 13.56 -4.71
C ASN A 84 8.70 14.55 -3.66
N SER A 85 7.84 15.12 -2.80
CA SER A 85 8.23 16.11 -1.80
C SER A 85 9.06 15.52 -0.64
N GLY A 86 9.23 14.20 -0.56
CA GLY A 86 10.10 13.56 0.44
C GLY A 86 9.67 13.75 1.90
N VAL A 87 8.51 14.37 2.15
CA VAL A 87 7.93 14.52 3.50
C VAL A 87 7.32 13.21 4.00
N THR A 88 7.17 12.22 3.13
CA THR A 88 6.94 10.84 3.55
C THR A 88 8.28 10.13 3.68
N ASN A 89 8.86 10.14 4.88
CA ASN A 89 9.73 9.05 5.35
C ASN A 89 8.95 7.72 5.47
N MET A 90 7.96 7.47 4.60
CA MET A 90 7.26 6.21 4.58
C MET A 90 8.11 5.18 3.86
N THR A 91 8.84 4.44 4.67
CA THR A 91 9.48 3.18 4.30
C THR A 91 8.41 2.28 3.65
N HIS A 92 8.81 1.30 2.83
CA HIS A 92 7.87 0.34 2.24
C HIS A 92 6.92 -0.30 3.29
N GLY A 93 7.36 -0.40 4.55
CA GLY A 93 6.54 -0.81 5.72
C GLY A 93 5.38 0.13 6.02
N ASP A 94 5.58 1.44 6.03
CA ASP A 94 4.54 2.42 6.37
C ASP A 94 3.47 2.53 5.27
N LYS A 95 3.83 2.23 4.01
CA LYS A 95 2.84 2.11 2.91
C LYS A 95 1.94 0.89 3.10
N THR A 96 2.51 -0.24 3.53
CA THR A 96 1.73 -1.44 3.85
C THR A 96 0.92 -1.27 5.13
N GLU A 97 1.43 -0.55 6.13
CA GLU A 97 0.71 -0.23 7.35
C GLU A 97 -0.47 0.72 7.08
N ALA A 98 -0.25 1.79 6.30
CA ALA A 98 -1.32 2.70 5.90
C ALA A 98 -2.38 2.00 5.03
N ASP A 99 -2.00 1.08 4.14
CA ASP A 99 -2.95 0.29 3.34
C ASP A 99 -3.73 -0.72 4.21
N MET A 100 -3.06 -1.37 5.17
CA MET A 100 -3.73 -2.21 6.17
C MET A 100 -4.70 -1.40 7.03
N ASP A 101 -4.33 -0.20 7.47
CA ASP A 101 -5.20 0.68 8.26
C ASP A 101 -6.39 1.20 7.44
N ILE A 102 -6.22 1.46 6.15
CA ILE A 102 -7.33 1.84 5.26
C ILE A 102 -8.27 0.64 5.03
N GLN A 103 -7.74 -0.58 4.91
CA GLN A 103 -8.55 -1.80 4.80
C GLN A 103 -9.26 -2.14 6.10
N LEU A 104 -8.64 -1.90 7.26
CA LEU A 104 -9.16 -2.26 8.58
C LEU A 104 -10.08 -1.18 9.17
N PHE A 105 -9.83 0.10 8.88
CA PHE A 105 -10.52 1.25 9.50
C PHE A 105 -11.10 2.27 8.49
N GLY A 106 -10.73 2.20 7.21
CA GLY A 106 -11.06 3.21 6.20
C GLY A 106 -12.48 3.12 5.60
N HIS A 107 -13.18 2.00 5.76
CA HIS A 107 -14.57 1.85 5.29
C HIS A 107 -15.59 2.00 6.43
N ASN A 108 -15.82 3.25 6.84
CA ASN A 108 -16.98 3.63 7.63
C ASN A 108 -18.21 3.87 6.74
N ASP A 109 -18.58 2.87 5.91
CA ASP A 109 -19.90 2.85 5.27
C ASP A 109 -20.36 1.41 5.04
N GLY A 110 -21.10 0.89 6.03
CA GLY A 110 -21.82 -0.37 5.92
C GLY A 110 -20.96 -1.61 6.16
N LEU A 111 -21.23 -2.28 7.27
CA LEU A 111 -20.89 -3.67 7.52
C LEU A 111 -21.46 -4.57 6.40
N VAL A 112 -20.78 -4.64 5.27
CA VAL A 112 -20.86 -5.76 4.34
C VAL A 112 -19.68 -6.68 4.64
N THR A 113 -19.60 -7.16 5.88
CA THR A 113 -19.29 -8.57 6.02
C THR A 113 -20.49 -9.27 5.40
N ARG A 114 -20.28 -9.92 4.26
CA ARG A 114 -21.30 -10.78 3.67
C ARG A 114 -21.74 -11.74 4.80
N PRO A 115 -22.99 -12.23 4.86
CA PRO A 115 -23.40 -13.18 5.89
C PRO A 115 -22.45 -14.38 6.02
N GLU A 116 -21.83 -14.76 4.90
CA GLU A 116 -20.76 -15.76 4.75
C GLU A 116 -19.39 -15.38 5.37
N ASP A 117 -19.11 -14.10 5.67
CA ASP A 117 -17.89 -13.62 6.34
C ASP A 117 -18.09 -13.42 7.86
N ARG A 118 -19.26 -13.79 8.39
CA ARG A 118 -19.54 -13.70 9.84
C ARG A 118 -19.22 -15.03 10.49
N HIS A 119 -18.12 -15.09 11.23
CA HIS A 119 -17.84 -16.24 12.08
C HIS A 119 -18.97 -16.41 13.10
N THR A 120 -19.54 -17.61 13.17
CA THR A 120 -20.34 -18.05 14.31
C THR A 120 -19.41 -18.49 15.43
N LEU A 121 -19.91 -18.57 16.67
CA LEU A 121 -19.09 -19.03 17.82
C LEU A 121 -18.40 -20.37 17.54
N ASN A 122 -19.08 -21.28 16.84
CA ASN A 122 -18.53 -22.60 16.51
C ASN A 122 -17.40 -22.51 15.46
N THR A 123 -17.58 -21.73 14.40
CA THR A 123 -16.53 -21.55 13.38
C THR A 123 -15.33 -20.79 13.97
N LEU A 124 -15.58 -19.81 14.84
CA LEU A 124 -14.51 -19.06 15.52
C LEU A 124 -13.68 -19.96 16.43
N LEU A 125 -14.32 -20.83 17.20
CA LEU A 125 -13.63 -21.75 18.10
C LEU A 125 -12.72 -22.71 17.32
N ILE A 126 -13.19 -23.26 16.20
CA ILE A 126 -12.40 -24.12 15.31
C ILE A 126 -11.20 -23.36 14.72
N ASP A 127 -11.41 -22.12 14.27
CA ASP A 127 -10.33 -21.30 13.73
C ASP A 127 -9.31 -20.92 14.81
N MET A 128 -9.76 -20.65 16.04
CA MET A 128 -8.88 -20.40 17.19
C MET A 128 -8.07 -21.65 17.56
N GLU A 129 -8.69 -22.83 17.63
CA GLU A 129 -7.97 -24.09 17.90
C GLU A 129 -6.93 -24.41 16.82
N ARG A 130 -7.27 -24.15 15.55
CA ARG A 130 -6.33 -24.27 14.42
C ARG A 130 -5.18 -23.27 14.56
N ALA A 131 -5.47 -22.02 14.93
CA ALA A 131 -4.45 -20.99 15.13
C ALA A 131 -3.50 -21.35 16.30
N CYS A 132 -4.05 -21.81 17.42
CA CYS A 132 -3.26 -22.30 18.56
C CYS A 132 -2.35 -23.46 18.13
N SER A 133 -2.91 -24.45 17.43
CA SER A 133 -2.14 -25.62 16.96
C SER A 133 -1.03 -25.22 15.98
N ALA A 134 -1.30 -24.26 15.08
CA ALA A 134 -0.31 -23.76 14.13
C ALA A 134 0.82 -23.01 14.84
N ILE A 135 0.51 -22.19 15.86
CA ILE A 135 1.50 -21.48 16.65
C ILE A 135 2.35 -22.46 17.46
N GLU A 136 1.76 -23.47 18.09
CA GLU A 136 2.49 -24.51 18.82
C GLU A 136 3.44 -25.29 17.92
N SER A 137 2.99 -25.63 16.70
CA SER A 137 3.84 -26.24 15.67
C SER A 137 5.01 -25.34 15.26
N ASN A 138 4.77 -24.04 15.08
CA ASN A 138 5.82 -23.08 14.75
C ASN A 138 6.85 -22.94 15.87
N ILE A 139 6.40 -22.92 17.13
CA ILE A 139 7.30 -22.88 18.29
C ILE A 139 8.20 -24.12 18.30
N GLN A 140 7.64 -25.32 18.11
CA GLN A 140 8.44 -26.55 18.05
C GLN A 140 9.47 -26.52 16.91
N SER A 141 9.09 -26.04 15.72
CA SER A 141 10.03 -25.89 14.60
C SER A 141 11.18 -24.95 14.96
N LEU A 142 10.87 -23.78 15.54
CA LEU A 142 11.88 -22.81 15.96
C LEU A 142 12.80 -23.36 17.06
N ASP A 143 12.27 -24.12 18.02
CA ASP A 143 13.06 -24.77 19.05
C ASP A 143 14.03 -25.81 18.46
N THR A 144 13.58 -26.56 17.44
CA THR A 144 14.48 -27.50 16.73
C THR A 144 15.56 -26.76 15.95
N GLU A 145 15.21 -25.71 15.20
CA GLU A 145 16.18 -24.92 14.44
C GLU A 145 17.20 -24.23 15.35
N THR A 146 16.77 -23.71 16.49
CA THR A 146 17.68 -23.08 17.46
C THR A 146 18.59 -24.09 18.14
N SER A 147 18.09 -25.27 18.49
CA SER A 147 18.92 -26.38 19.00
C SER A 147 19.95 -26.83 17.96
N ASP A 148 19.55 -26.98 16.71
CA ASP A 148 20.45 -27.37 15.62
C ASP A 148 21.53 -26.30 15.40
N LEU A 149 21.15 -25.02 15.36
CA LEU A 149 22.09 -23.92 15.24
C LEU A 149 23.07 -23.87 16.43
N ALA A 150 22.57 -24.07 17.65
CA ALA A 150 23.41 -24.11 18.85
C ALA A 150 24.42 -25.27 18.78
N SER A 151 24.01 -26.44 18.26
CA SER A 151 24.92 -27.58 18.04
C SER A 151 26.00 -27.29 16.99
N GLN A 152 25.64 -26.57 15.91
CA GLN A 152 26.59 -26.15 14.89
C GLN A 152 27.60 -25.15 15.47
N ILE A 153 27.14 -24.19 16.28
CA ILE A 153 28.02 -23.26 16.99
C ILE A 153 28.95 -24.03 17.94
N ALA A 154 28.44 -24.97 18.73
CA ALA A 154 29.27 -25.77 19.62
C ALA A 154 30.32 -26.60 18.86
N THR A 155 29.95 -27.16 17.71
CA THR A 155 30.86 -27.94 16.85
C THR A 155 31.94 -27.04 16.26
N THR A 156 31.58 -25.90 15.67
CA THR A 156 32.55 -24.94 15.11
C THR A 156 33.48 -24.37 16.17
N VAL A 157 32.97 -24.05 17.37
CA VAL A 157 33.81 -23.63 18.51
C VAL A 157 34.74 -24.77 18.96
N GLY A 158 34.28 -26.02 18.94
CA GLY A 158 35.09 -27.20 19.21
C GLY A 158 36.23 -27.36 18.20
N GLU A 159 35.93 -27.27 16.91
CA GLU A 159 36.91 -27.33 15.82
C GLU A 159 37.94 -26.21 15.90
N LEU A 160 37.50 -24.96 16.16
CA LEU A 160 38.38 -23.81 16.35
C LEU A 160 39.23 -23.94 17.63
N SER A 161 38.68 -24.53 18.68
CA SER A 161 39.40 -24.82 19.93
C SER A 161 40.45 -25.91 19.73
N ASP A 162 40.15 -26.97 18.98
CA ASP A 162 41.13 -28.00 18.59
C ASP A 162 42.23 -27.40 17.70
N LEU A 163 41.87 -26.47 16.80
CA LEU A 163 42.85 -25.72 16.01
C LEU A 163 43.80 -24.91 16.91
N ARG A 164 43.25 -24.22 17.92
CA ARG A 164 44.00 -23.32 18.81
C ARG A 164 44.83 -24.07 19.86
N TYR A 165 44.32 -25.16 20.41
CA TYR A 165 44.92 -25.82 21.58
C TYR A 165 45.41 -27.25 21.32
N GLY A 166 44.88 -27.95 20.32
CA GLY A 166 45.17 -29.37 20.06
C GLY A 166 46.15 -29.58 18.92
N LYS A 167 45.69 -29.45 17.68
CA LYS A 167 46.44 -29.90 16.49
C LYS A 167 47.57 -28.99 16.06
N LEU A 168 47.38 -27.67 15.97
CA LEU A 168 48.46 -26.80 15.49
C LEU A 168 49.57 -26.62 16.52
N ASN A 169 49.25 -26.60 17.81
CA ASN A 169 50.28 -26.53 18.85
C ASN A 169 51.04 -27.87 18.98
N ALA A 170 50.39 -29.02 18.81
CA ALA A 170 51.08 -30.31 18.72
C ALA A 170 52.00 -30.42 17.49
N ILE A 171 51.55 -29.89 16.33
CA ILE A 171 52.37 -29.84 15.09
C ILE A 171 53.46 -28.77 15.17
N ALA A 172 53.28 -27.69 15.93
CA ALA A 172 54.33 -26.70 16.18
C ALA A 172 55.35 -27.19 17.23
N ALA A 173 54.97 -28.08 18.14
CA ALA A 173 55.84 -28.67 19.15
C ALA A 173 56.62 -29.91 18.67
N GLY A 174 56.10 -30.65 17.67
CA GLY A 174 56.78 -31.78 17.06
C GLY A 174 57.09 -31.51 15.60
N ASN A 175 58.35 -31.67 15.18
CA ASN A 175 58.79 -31.61 13.78
C ASN A 175 58.08 -32.61 12.82
N THR A 176 57.00 -33.27 13.24
CA THR A 176 56.31 -34.35 12.54
C THR A 176 55.83 -33.96 11.14
N LEU A 177 55.25 -32.77 10.96
CA LEU A 177 54.84 -32.31 9.63
C LEU A 177 56.04 -32.08 8.70
N ARG A 178 57.13 -31.53 9.25
CA ARG A 178 58.39 -31.35 8.51
C ARG A 178 58.99 -32.70 8.15
N ASP A 179 59.01 -33.64 9.08
CA ASP A 179 59.60 -34.97 8.91
C ASP A 179 58.79 -35.82 7.92
N ASP A 180 57.45 -35.73 7.93
CA ASP A 180 56.57 -36.40 6.97
C ASP A 180 56.72 -35.82 5.55
N VAL A 181 56.87 -34.50 5.43
CA VAL A 181 57.15 -33.85 4.14
C VAL A 181 58.53 -34.26 3.61
N ILE A 182 59.55 -34.32 4.47
CA ILE A 182 60.89 -34.79 4.11
C ILE A 182 60.85 -36.27 3.68
N LEU A 183 60.10 -37.12 4.39
CA LEU A 183 59.95 -38.53 4.06
C LEU A 183 59.21 -38.73 2.72
N GLY A 184 58.16 -37.95 2.47
CA GLY A 184 57.44 -37.93 1.20
C GLY A 184 58.32 -37.51 0.02
N LEU A 185 59.12 -36.47 0.20
CA LEU A 185 60.08 -35.98 -0.80
C LEU A 185 61.17 -37.03 -1.10
N LYS A 186 61.73 -37.68 -0.06
CA LYS A 186 62.69 -38.79 -0.25
C LYS A 186 62.10 -39.97 -1.00
N ASN A 187 60.85 -40.34 -0.68
CA ASN A 187 60.16 -41.41 -1.41
C ASN A 187 59.90 -41.06 -2.88
N LEU A 188 59.65 -39.77 -3.18
CA LEU A 188 59.51 -39.31 -4.55
C LEU A 188 60.86 -39.33 -5.28
N GLU A 189 61.92 -38.86 -4.64
CA GLU A 189 63.30 -38.89 -5.16
C GLU A 189 63.76 -40.33 -5.46
N ASP A 190 63.51 -41.27 -4.55
CA ASP A 190 63.81 -42.69 -4.74
C ASP A 190 63.02 -43.30 -5.91
N LYS A 191 61.77 -42.89 -6.10
CA LYS A 191 60.96 -43.36 -7.22
C LYS A 191 61.41 -42.75 -8.55
N CYS A 192 61.77 -41.47 -8.57
CA CYS A 192 62.30 -40.81 -9.76
C CYS A 192 63.69 -41.32 -10.16
N SER A 193 64.57 -41.56 -9.20
CA SER A 193 65.90 -42.14 -9.46
C SER A 193 65.83 -43.60 -9.91
N LYS A 194 64.89 -44.40 -9.40
CA LYS A 194 64.61 -45.76 -9.90
C LYS A 194 63.93 -45.77 -11.28
N ALA A 195 63.14 -44.75 -11.61
CA ALA A 195 62.46 -44.63 -12.90
C ALA A 195 63.37 -44.13 -14.03
N MET A 196 64.57 -43.64 -13.72
CA MET A 196 65.54 -43.16 -14.70
C MET A 196 66.83 -43.99 -14.64
N PRO A 197 66.87 -45.17 -15.29
CA PRO A 197 68.12 -45.91 -15.45
C PRO A 197 69.05 -45.12 -16.38
N ARG A 198 70.32 -45.00 -15.99
CA ARG A 198 71.39 -44.46 -16.84
C ARG A 198 71.65 -45.38 -18.02
#